data_AF-A0A4Q3EI72-F1
#
_entry.id   AF-A0A4Q3EI72-F1
#
_cell.length_a   1.000
_cell.length_b   1.000
_cell.length_c   1.000
_cell.angle_alpha   90.00
_cell.angle_beta   90.00
_cell.angle_gamma   90.00
#
_symmetry.space_group_name_H-M   'P 1'
#
loop_
_entity.id
_entity.type
_entity.pdbx_description
1 polymer ?
#
loop_
_entity_poly.entity_id
_entity_poly.type
_entity_poly.pdbx_seq_one_letter_code
_entity_poly.pdbx_strand_id
1 'polypeptide(L)'
;YKAHEILAGLGFNETDTHRKLSTFSGGWRMRVMLAKILLQAPDILLLDEPTNHLDLPSIQWLEDYLKAFDGAVIIVSHDRWFLDKVINRTVESRKGKLIVYAGNYSFYLEEKSLREEIQRGEFKNQQSKIKQEERLIERFRAKASKAKMAQSRIKMLDKMDRVDDVDDDNPSVNFAFRFSKQSGRHVVTLEDIVKKYPAIDILNGGEAVIEKGDKIALIGANGRGKSTLLRIIAGADKDFTGTATVGHNVSTTFFAQHQLESLHLNNEILAELQAFAPKHTDTELRTILGSFLFTGDDVFKKIKVLSGGEKSRVALAKALTADANFLILDEPTNHLDIQSVNILIQALLQYEGTIIVVSHDRYFLDNVANKIWFIEDQVIKIYPGTYAEYDEWNAKRKYEPKAVPAPQPKKEEKKPEPVKPPQSDDKSQQLKKLNQDLGKMEQQIAELEKTVKQLETQLADDKIYTDNNRLKETNTVYQQKQNELNTIKQNWENLAEQILEMEA
;
A
#
# COMPACT_ATOMS: atom_id res chain seq x y z
N TYR A 1 15.94 6.22 -32.62
CA TYR A 1 14.54 5.91 -32.32
C TYR A 1 14.40 5.22 -30.96
N LYS A 2 14.80 3.96 -30.78
CA LYS A 2 14.70 3.21 -29.51
C LYS A 2 15.27 3.94 -28.27
N ALA A 3 16.39 4.65 -28.42
CA ALA A 3 16.96 5.45 -27.34
C ALA A 3 16.07 6.62 -26.89
N HIS A 4 15.37 7.27 -27.82
CA HIS A 4 14.46 8.37 -27.47
C HIS A 4 13.19 7.83 -26.80
N GLU A 5 12.69 6.67 -27.25
CA GLU A 5 11.54 6.00 -26.66
C GLU A 5 11.81 5.56 -25.21
N ILE A 6 12.95 4.92 -24.94
CA ILE A 6 13.35 4.52 -23.58
C ILE A 6 13.56 5.74 -22.68
N LEU A 7 14.21 6.79 -23.18
CA LEU A 7 14.38 8.03 -22.41
C LEU A 7 13.02 8.70 -22.13
N ALA A 8 12.12 8.77 -23.10
CA ALA A 8 10.79 9.33 -22.91
C ALA A 8 9.98 8.53 -21.87
N GLY A 9 10.05 7.19 -21.93
CA GLY A 9 9.42 6.31 -20.95
C GLY A 9 9.94 6.47 -19.52
N LEU A 10 11.23 6.82 -19.37
CA LEU A 10 11.84 7.18 -18.08
C LEU A 10 11.66 8.66 -17.70
N GLY A 11 10.81 9.40 -18.43
CA GLY A 11 10.39 10.76 -18.10
C GLY A 11 11.28 11.88 -18.64
N PHE A 12 12.21 11.61 -19.56
CA PHE A 12 13.01 12.66 -20.19
C PHE A 12 12.25 13.37 -21.32
N ASN A 13 12.33 14.70 -21.36
CA ASN A 13 11.81 15.48 -22.49
C ASN A 13 12.84 15.54 -23.63
N GLU A 14 12.40 15.90 -24.84
CA GLU A 14 13.30 16.04 -26.00
C GLU A 14 14.44 17.02 -25.73
N THR A 15 14.17 18.15 -25.06
CA THR A 15 15.20 19.14 -24.70
C THR A 15 16.24 18.59 -23.74
N ASP A 16 15.87 17.61 -22.90
CA ASP A 16 16.79 17.01 -21.94
C ASP A 16 17.81 16.08 -22.61
N THR A 17 17.49 15.53 -23.77
CA THR A 17 18.39 14.62 -24.51
C THR A 17 19.70 15.28 -24.96
N HIS A 18 19.71 16.61 -25.09
CA HIS A 18 20.89 17.39 -25.47
C HIS A 18 21.66 17.97 -24.27
N ARG A 19 21.17 17.81 -23.04
CA ARG A 19 21.81 18.35 -21.84
C ARG A 19 22.99 17.48 -21.40
N LYS A 20 24.02 18.11 -20.85
CA LYS A 20 25.18 17.39 -20.29
C LYS A 20 24.74 16.59 -19.06
N LEU A 21 25.17 15.32 -18.98
CA LEU A 21 24.86 14.42 -17.86
C LEU A 21 25.20 15.02 -16.49
N SER A 22 26.30 15.79 -16.40
CA SER A 22 26.73 16.46 -15.17
C SER A 22 25.73 17.49 -14.63
N THR A 23 24.81 17.97 -15.45
CA THR A 23 23.78 18.95 -15.04
C THR A 23 22.54 18.31 -14.42
N PHE A 24 22.39 16.99 -14.53
CA PHE A 24 21.29 16.25 -13.92
C PHE A 24 21.57 15.94 -12.45
N SER A 25 20.52 15.86 -11.64
CA SER A 25 20.62 15.37 -10.26
C SER A 25 20.93 13.87 -10.24
N GLY A 26 21.32 13.34 -9.07
CA GLY A 26 21.70 11.93 -8.92
C GLY A 26 20.65 10.94 -9.45
N GLY A 27 19.38 11.15 -9.10
CA GLY A 27 18.26 10.30 -9.57
C GLY A 27 18.11 10.31 -11.09
N TRP A 28 18.16 11.50 -11.72
CA TRP A 28 18.11 11.60 -13.18
C TRP A 28 19.32 10.94 -13.86
N ARG A 29 20.53 11.04 -13.27
CA ARG A 29 21.70 10.32 -13.78
C ARG A 29 21.52 8.80 -13.71
N MET A 30 20.91 8.31 -12.63
CA MET A 30 20.60 6.89 -12.49
C MET A 30 19.60 6.41 -13.56
N ARG A 31 18.60 7.24 -13.91
CA ARG A 31 17.69 6.95 -15.03
C ARG A 31 18.40 6.86 -16.38
N VAL A 32 19.39 7.72 -16.63
CA VAL A 32 20.23 7.61 -17.85
C VAL A 32 21.01 6.28 -17.86
N MET A 33 21.53 5.86 -16.70
CA MET A 33 22.23 4.57 -16.59
C MET A 33 21.29 3.39 -16.83
N LEU A 34 20.07 3.43 -16.28
CA LEU A 34 19.04 2.44 -16.57
C LEU A 34 18.73 2.41 -18.07
N ALA A 35 18.47 3.57 -18.69
CA ALA A 35 18.22 3.68 -20.12
C ALA A 35 19.35 3.05 -20.97
N LYS A 36 20.61 3.30 -20.58
CA LYS A 36 21.79 2.74 -21.24
C LYS A 36 21.82 1.22 -21.16
N ILE A 37 21.49 0.63 -20.00
CA ILE A 37 21.46 -0.83 -19.81
C ILE A 37 20.31 -1.43 -20.63
N LEU A 38 19.11 -0.85 -20.59
CA LEU A 38 17.96 -1.34 -21.35
C LEU A 38 18.22 -1.31 -22.87
N LEU A 39 18.98 -0.32 -23.35
CA LEU A 39 19.39 -0.22 -24.75
C LEU A 39 20.36 -1.30 -25.22
N GLN A 40 21.13 -1.89 -24.31
CA GLN A 40 22.06 -2.98 -24.66
C GLN A 40 21.33 -4.27 -25.03
N ALA A 41 20.07 -4.42 -24.60
CA ALA A 41 19.27 -5.64 -24.80
C ALA A 41 20.05 -6.92 -24.44
N PRO A 42 20.54 -7.06 -23.19
CA PRO A 42 21.29 -8.25 -22.77
C PRO A 42 20.37 -9.47 -22.65
N ASP A 43 20.92 -10.69 -22.72
CA ASP A 43 20.13 -11.92 -22.46
C ASP A 43 19.70 -12.05 -21.00
N ILE A 44 20.49 -11.45 -20.08
CA ILE A 44 20.26 -11.45 -18.64
C ILE A 44 20.38 -10.02 -18.11
N LEU A 45 19.33 -9.55 -17.44
CA LEU A 45 19.26 -8.24 -16.84
C LEU A 45 19.23 -8.37 -15.31
N LEU A 46 20.21 -7.77 -14.63
CA LEU A 46 20.29 -7.74 -13.17
C LEU A 46 19.98 -6.31 -12.70
N LEU A 47 18.89 -6.14 -11.97
CA LEU A 47 18.43 -4.84 -11.48
C LEU A 47 18.39 -4.83 -9.95
N ASP A 48 19.11 -3.88 -9.36
CA ASP A 48 19.10 -3.64 -7.92
C ASP A 48 18.34 -2.34 -7.65
N GLU A 49 17.18 -2.45 -7.01
CA GLU A 49 16.21 -1.39 -6.72
C GLU A 49 15.94 -0.43 -7.91
N PRO A 50 15.46 -0.93 -9.06
CA PRO A 50 15.33 -0.12 -10.27
C PRO A 50 14.21 0.93 -10.20
N THR A 51 13.27 0.79 -9.26
CA THR A 51 12.17 1.72 -9.03
C THR A 51 12.60 2.94 -8.22
N ASN A 52 13.75 2.88 -7.53
CA ASN A 52 14.24 4.01 -6.76
C ASN A 52 14.47 5.22 -7.66
N HIS A 53 14.01 6.39 -7.18
CA HIS A 53 14.07 7.66 -7.90
C HIS A 53 13.27 7.70 -9.21
N LEU A 54 12.45 6.69 -9.51
CA LEU A 54 11.43 6.72 -10.56
C LEU A 54 10.14 7.30 -9.99
N ASP A 55 9.46 8.10 -10.80
CA ASP A 55 8.11 8.57 -10.54
C ASP A 55 7.11 7.53 -11.03
N LEU A 56 5.90 7.55 -10.46
CA LEU A 56 4.86 6.56 -10.76
C LEU A 56 4.65 6.28 -12.26
N PRO A 57 4.63 7.28 -13.18
CA PRO A 57 4.53 7.01 -14.62
C PRO A 57 5.74 6.25 -15.19
N SER A 58 6.95 6.58 -14.75
CA SER A 58 8.17 5.91 -15.19
C SER A 58 8.27 4.49 -14.64
N ILE A 59 7.78 4.25 -13.41
CA ILE A 59 7.68 2.90 -12.84
C ILE A 59 6.71 2.06 -13.68
N GLN A 60 5.54 2.60 -14.02
CA GLN A 60 4.56 1.90 -14.86
C GLN A 60 5.12 1.58 -16.25
N TRP A 61 5.83 2.52 -16.88
CA TRP A 61 6.51 2.25 -18.15
C TRP A 61 7.57 1.14 -18.02
N LEU A 62 8.36 1.15 -16.94
CA LEU A 62 9.36 0.12 -16.70
C LEU A 62 8.73 -1.26 -16.49
N GLU A 63 7.58 -1.35 -15.81
CA GLU A 63 6.82 -2.61 -15.68
C GLU A 63 6.45 -3.18 -17.05
N ASP A 64 5.87 -2.35 -17.91
CA ASP A 64 5.45 -2.77 -19.25
C ASP A 64 6.65 -3.17 -20.12
N TYR A 65 7.76 -2.44 -20.01
CA TYR A 65 9.01 -2.77 -20.70
C TYR A 65 9.57 -4.12 -20.25
N LEU A 66 9.64 -4.37 -18.94
CA LEU A 66 10.21 -5.60 -18.38
C LEU A 66 9.32 -6.82 -18.63
N LYS A 67 7.99 -6.65 -18.67
CA LYS A 67 7.06 -7.72 -19.06
C LYS A 67 7.27 -8.18 -20.50
N ALA A 68 7.61 -7.26 -21.39
CA ALA A 68 7.87 -7.52 -22.80
C ALA A 68 9.35 -7.84 -23.09
N PHE A 69 10.19 -7.98 -22.06
CA PHE A 69 11.62 -8.19 -22.24
C PHE A 69 11.93 -9.63 -22.64
N ASP A 70 12.53 -9.78 -23.81
CA ASP A 70 13.02 -11.07 -24.30
C ASP A 70 14.34 -11.44 -23.60
N GLY A 71 14.25 -12.04 -22.42
CA GLY A 71 15.42 -12.49 -21.65
C GLY A 71 15.09 -12.87 -20.20
N ALA A 72 16.12 -13.17 -19.41
CA ALA A 72 15.96 -13.40 -17.97
C ALA A 72 16.18 -12.10 -17.20
N VAL A 73 15.26 -11.73 -16.31
CA VAL A 73 15.39 -10.57 -15.44
C VAL A 73 15.47 -11.03 -13.98
N ILE A 74 16.51 -10.59 -13.27
CA ILE A 74 16.65 -10.75 -11.82
C ILE A 74 16.51 -9.37 -11.20
N ILE A 75 15.51 -9.22 -10.34
CA ILE A 75 15.16 -7.95 -9.71
C ILE A 75 15.29 -8.10 -8.20
N VAL A 76 16.03 -7.19 -7.59
CA VAL A 76 15.95 -6.90 -6.15
C VAL A 76 15.11 -5.64 -6.02
N SER A 77 13.99 -5.70 -5.30
CA SER A 77 13.19 -4.51 -5.01
C SER A 77 12.41 -4.62 -3.71
N HIS A 78 12.15 -3.48 -3.08
CA HIS A 78 11.18 -3.33 -1.99
C HIS A 78 9.76 -2.96 -2.46
N ASP A 79 9.57 -2.62 -3.75
CA ASP A 79 8.25 -2.27 -4.29
C ASP A 79 7.41 -3.52 -4.59
N ARG A 80 6.45 -3.79 -3.70
CA ARG A 80 5.58 -4.98 -3.75
C ARG A 80 4.72 -5.01 -5.02
N TRP A 81 4.18 -3.87 -5.43
CA TRP A 81 3.32 -3.78 -6.61
C TRP A 81 4.12 -4.01 -7.89
N PHE A 82 5.32 -3.42 -7.95
CA PHE A 82 6.23 -3.65 -9.07
C PHE A 82 6.62 -5.12 -9.18
N LEU A 83 7.04 -5.74 -8.06
CA LEU A 83 7.36 -7.15 -8.02
C LEU A 83 6.16 -8.01 -8.46
N ASP A 84 4.98 -7.75 -7.91
CA ASP A 84 3.77 -8.53 -8.20
C ASP A 84 3.37 -8.51 -9.68
N LYS A 85 3.57 -7.38 -10.36
CA LYS A 85 3.27 -7.23 -11.78
C LYS A 85 4.33 -7.80 -12.71
N VAL A 86 5.61 -7.78 -12.33
CA VAL A 86 6.72 -8.08 -13.24
C VAL A 86 7.26 -9.50 -13.08
N ILE A 87 7.33 -10.02 -11.85
CA ILE A 87 7.99 -11.30 -11.59
C ILE A 87 7.00 -12.48 -11.68
N ASN A 88 7.54 -13.64 -12.03
CA ASN A 88 6.83 -14.92 -12.01
C ASN A 88 7.48 -15.95 -11.07
N ARG A 89 8.55 -15.57 -10.37
CA ARG A 89 9.27 -16.38 -9.40
C ARG A 89 9.87 -15.48 -8.33
N THR A 90 9.74 -15.87 -7.06
CA THR A 90 10.31 -15.13 -5.92
C THR A 90 11.42 -15.94 -5.26
N VAL A 91 12.53 -15.28 -4.92
CA VAL A 91 13.63 -15.89 -4.16
C VAL A 91 13.79 -15.12 -2.86
N GLU A 92 13.46 -15.78 -1.76
CA GLU A 92 13.66 -15.25 -0.41
C GLU A 92 15.07 -15.55 0.06
N SER A 93 15.81 -14.52 0.49
CA SER A 93 17.11 -14.66 1.15
C SER A 93 16.94 -14.52 2.66
N ARG A 94 17.09 -15.60 3.41
CA ARG A 94 16.93 -15.62 4.88
C ARG A 94 18.01 -16.47 5.55
N LYS A 95 18.68 -15.92 6.57
CA LYS A 95 19.73 -16.61 7.36
C LYS A 95 20.80 -17.30 6.47
N GLY A 96 21.18 -16.67 5.36
CA GLY A 96 22.16 -17.19 4.39
C GLY A 96 21.63 -18.31 3.48
N LYS A 97 20.34 -18.63 3.53
CA LYS A 97 19.68 -19.60 2.64
C LYS A 97 18.81 -18.87 1.61
N LEU A 98 18.79 -19.39 0.40
CA LEU A 98 17.89 -18.95 -0.66
C LEU A 98 16.74 -19.95 -0.80
N ILE A 99 15.52 -19.50 -0.53
CA ILE A 99 14.30 -20.30 -0.66
C ILE A 99 13.53 -19.77 -1.85
N VAL A 100 13.17 -20.67 -2.75
CA VAL A 100 12.48 -20.32 -3.99
C VAL A 100 11.01 -20.62 -3.87
N TYR A 101 10.20 -19.68 -4.35
CA TYR A 101 8.75 -19.76 -4.45
C TYR A 101 8.35 -19.56 -5.92
N ALA A 102 7.37 -20.32 -6.38
CA ALA A 102 6.81 -20.15 -7.73
C ALA A 102 5.76 -19.03 -7.68
N GLY A 103 5.57 -18.27 -8.76
CA GLY A 103 4.56 -17.21 -8.80
C GLY A 103 5.09 -15.82 -8.43
N ASN A 104 4.16 -14.87 -8.37
CA ASN A 104 4.44 -13.47 -8.09
C ASN A 104 4.56 -13.19 -6.58
N TYR A 105 4.72 -11.92 -6.23
CA TYR A 105 4.95 -11.53 -4.85
C TYR A 105 3.76 -11.82 -3.92
N SER A 106 2.52 -11.60 -4.38
CA SER A 106 1.32 -11.89 -3.58
C SER A 106 1.18 -13.38 -3.30
N PHE A 107 1.41 -14.23 -4.30
CA PHE A 107 1.43 -15.68 -4.11
C PHE A 107 2.53 -16.12 -3.13
N TYR A 108 3.72 -15.52 -3.21
CA TYR A 108 4.79 -15.76 -2.23
C TYR A 108 4.36 -15.45 -0.80
N LEU A 109 3.65 -14.34 -0.56
CA LEU A 109 3.18 -13.98 0.78
C LEU A 109 2.20 -15.02 1.35
N GLU A 110 1.26 -15.49 0.53
CA GLU A 110 0.31 -16.54 0.91
C GLU A 110 1.05 -17.85 1.21
N GLU A 111 1.91 -18.31 0.31
CA GLU A 111 2.66 -19.56 0.47
C GLU A 111 3.60 -19.49 1.69
N LYS A 112 4.25 -18.35 1.91
CA LYS A 112 5.08 -18.11 3.10
C LYS A 112 4.25 -18.22 4.38
N SER A 113 3.09 -17.57 4.43
CA SER A 113 2.22 -17.63 5.63
C SER A 113 1.79 -19.06 5.97
N LEU A 114 1.46 -19.87 4.96
CA LEU A 114 1.10 -21.27 5.13
C LEU A 114 2.29 -22.10 5.65
N ARG A 115 3.48 -21.90 5.08
CA ARG A 115 4.71 -22.58 5.54
C ARG A 115 5.07 -22.20 6.97
N GLU A 116 4.90 -20.93 7.33
CA GLU A 116 5.11 -20.44 8.69
C GLU A 116 4.10 -21.04 9.68
N GLU A 117 2.83 -21.17 9.29
CA GLU A 117 1.82 -21.82 10.15
C GLU A 117 2.14 -23.30 10.39
N ILE A 118 2.56 -24.01 9.34
CA ILE A 118 3.00 -25.42 9.44
C ILE A 118 4.23 -25.52 10.38
N GLN A 119 5.25 -24.69 10.16
CA GLN A 119 6.46 -24.68 10.98
C GLN A 119 6.16 -24.35 12.44
N ARG A 120 5.27 -23.37 12.70
CA ARG A 120 4.83 -23.02 14.05
C ARG A 120 4.10 -24.18 14.73
N GLY A 121 3.29 -24.93 13.98
CA GLY A 121 2.63 -26.16 14.44
C GLY A 121 3.63 -27.25 14.80
N GLU A 122 4.60 -27.52 13.92
CA GLU A 122 5.69 -28.48 14.15
C GLU A 122 6.53 -28.10 15.36
N PHE A 123 6.90 -26.83 15.49
CA PHE A 123 7.64 -26.30 16.63
C PHE A 123 6.87 -26.51 17.94
N LYS A 124 5.60 -26.13 18.00
CA LYS A 124 4.75 -26.33 19.20
C LYS A 124 4.64 -27.81 19.58
N ASN A 125 4.45 -28.68 18.59
CA ASN A 125 4.38 -30.12 18.80
C ASN A 125 5.71 -30.67 19.33
N GLN A 126 6.84 -30.26 18.75
CA GLN A 126 8.16 -30.67 19.18
C GLN A 126 8.46 -30.18 20.61
N GLN A 127 8.16 -28.91 20.92
CA GLN A 127 8.32 -28.33 22.26
C GLN A 127 7.47 -29.06 23.31
N SER A 128 6.24 -29.45 22.96
CA SER A 128 5.38 -30.22 23.87
C SER A 128 5.98 -31.60 24.19
N LYS A 129 6.55 -32.28 23.18
CA LYS A 129 7.23 -33.57 23.32
C LYS A 129 8.50 -33.43 24.16
N ILE A 130 9.32 -32.42 23.90
CA ILE A 130 10.54 -32.12 24.68
C ILE A 130 10.18 -31.91 26.15
N LYS A 131 9.17 -31.07 26.45
CA LYS A 131 8.71 -30.83 27.84
C LYS A 131 8.21 -32.11 28.52
N GLN A 132 7.51 -32.99 27.80
CA GLN A 132 7.06 -34.27 28.35
C GLN A 132 8.24 -35.20 28.67
N GLU A 133 9.21 -35.29 27.76
CA GLU A 133 10.43 -36.09 27.92
C GLU A 133 11.29 -35.57 29.07
N GLU A 134 11.49 -34.25 29.17
CA GLU A 134 12.21 -33.59 30.26
C GLU A 134 11.58 -33.89 31.63
N ARG A 135 10.25 -33.80 31.74
CA ARG A 135 9.52 -34.16 32.99
C ARG A 135 9.72 -35.62 33.37
N LEU A 136 9.76 -36.53 32.39
CA LEU A 136 10.01 -37.95 32.65
C LEU A 136 11.46 -38.19 33.08
N ILE A 137 12.42 -37.52 32.44
CA ILE A 137 13.83 -37.57 32.84
C ILE A 137 13.97 -37.09 34.28
N GLU A 138 13.39 -35.94 34.63
CA GLU A 138 13.48 -35.34 35.96
C GLU A 138 12.85 -36.24 37.03
N ARG A 139 11.66 -36.80 36.77
CA ARG A 139 10.96 -37.70 37.69
C ARG A 139 11.71 -39.01 37.96
N PHE A 140 12.42 -39.54 36.97
CA PHE A 140 13.10 -40.84 37.07
C PHE A 140 14.62 -40.73 37.29
N ARG A 141 15.19 -39.52 37.28
CA ARG A 141 16.63 -39.27 37.51
C ARG A 141 17.10 -39.79 38.86
N ALA A 142 16.25 -39.69 39.89
CA ALA A 142 16.57 -40.09 41.25
C ALA A 142 16.39 -41.61 41.53
N LYS A 143 15.75 -42.37 40.63
CA LYS A 143 15.52 -43.81 40.83
C LYS A 143 16.57 -44.65 40.11
N ALA A 144 17.41 -45.36 40.88
CA ALA A 144 18.48 -46.21 40.37
C ALA A 144 18.03 -47.26 39.33
N SER A 145 16.82 -47.83 39.48
CA SER A 145 16.27 -48.83 38.56
C SER A 145 15.89 -48.27 37.17
N LYS A 146 15.73 -46.95 37.03
CA LYS A 146 15.32 -46.29 35.78
C LYS A 146 16.40 -45.36 35.21
N ALA A 147 17.59 -45.34 35.81
CA ALA A 147 18.71 -44.49 35.38
C ALA A 147 19.13 -44.72 33.91
N LYS A 148 19.19 -45.98 33.44
CA LYS A 148 19.48 -46.30 32.03
C LYS A 148 18.43 -45.74 31.06
N MET A 149 17.16 -45.74 31.44
CA MET A 149 16.07 -45.18 30.64
C MET A 149 16.18 -43.65 30.54
N ALA A 150 16.46 -42.98 31.67
CA ALA A 150 16.67 -41.53 31.69
C ALA A 150 17.88 -41.11 30.85
N GLN A 151 19.02 -41.81 30.95
CA GLN A 151 20.20 -41.54 30.12
C GLN A 151 19.94 -41.75 28.62
N SER A 152 19.15 -42.76 28.25
CA SER A 152 18.78 -42.99 26.85
C SER A 152 17.96 -41.83 26.28
N ARG A 153 17.03 -41.28 27.07
CA ARG A 153 16.17 -40.15 26.65
C ARG A 153 16.94 -38.83 26.57
N ILE A 154 17.88 -38.59 27.48
CA ILE A 154 18.81 -37.45 27.38
C ILE A 154 19.58 -37.50 26.06
N LYS A 155 20.18 -38.66 25.72
CA LYS A 155 20.88 -38.83 24.43
C LYS A 155 19.98 -38.69 23.22
N MET A 156 18.70 -39.06 23.35
CA MET A 156 17.71 -38.88 22.28
C MET A 156 17.41 -37.40 22.05
N LEU A 157 17.22 -36.63 23.13
CA LEU A 157 16.98 -35.19 23.07
C LEU A 157 18.20 -34.42 22.54
N ASP A 158 19.42 -34.83 22.92
CA ASP A 158 20.67 -34.20 22.43
C ASP A 158 20.92 -34.43 20.94
N LYS A 159 20.41 -35.54 20.39
CA LYS A 159 20.52 -35.88 18.96
C LYS A 159 19.33 -35.41 18.12
N MET A 160 18.31 -34.84 18.74
CA MET A 160 17.10 -34.40 18.04
C MET A 160 17.39 -33.08 17.31
N ASP A 161 17.17 -33.06 16.00
CA ASP A 161 17.19 -31.83 15.22
C ASP A 161 16.02 -30.94 15.66
N ARG A 162 16.34 -29.78 16.23
CA ARG A 162 15.35 -28.83 16.73
C ARG A 162 14.79 -28.06 15.55
N VAL A 163 13.46 -28.00 15.47
CA VAL A 163 12.75 -27.09 14.60
C VAL A 163 12.93 -25.69 15.19
N ASP A 164 13.31 -24.73 14.37
CA ASP A 164 13.38 -23.33 14.77
C ASP A 164 11.96 -22.75 14.88
N ASP A 165 11.75 -21.84 15.82
CA ASP A 165 10.50 -21.06 15.85
C ASP A 165 10.43 -20.15 14.61
N VAL A 166 9.23 -19.71 14.28
CA VAL A 166 9.02 -18.72 13.22
C VAL A 166 9.43 -17.35 13.77
N ASP A 167 10.29 -16.61 13.06
CA ASP A 167 10.59 -15.22 13.47
C ASP A 167 9.32 -14.37 13.30
N ASP A 168 9.03 -13.50 14.27
CA ASP A 168 7.87 -12.61 14.20
C ASP A 168 8.22 -11.37 13.35
N ASP A 169 7.98 -11.48 12.04
CA ASP A 169 8.32 -10.43 11.06
C ASP A 169 7.36 -9.22 11.11
N ASN A 170 6.32 -9.24 11.96
CA ASN A 170 5.30 -8.19 12.07
C ASN A 170 5.19 -7.64 13.51
N PRO A 171 6.13 -6.80 13.96
CA PRO A 171 5.98 -6.11 15.24
C PRO A 171 4.71 -5.25 15.23
N SER A 172 3.85 -5.45 16.22
CA SER A 172 2.65 -4.62 16.39
C SER A 172 3.03 -3.26 16.97
N VAL A 173 2.77 -2.18 16.24
CA VAL A 173 2.90 -0.82 16.76
C VAL A 173 1.65 -0.47 17.55
N ASN A 174 1.78 -0.26 18.86
CA ASN A 174 0.72 0.28 19.71
C ASN A 174 1.16 1.66 20.21
N PHE A 175 0.84 2.71 19.44
CA PHE A 175 1.23 4.07 19.76
C PHE A 175 0.05 5.03 19.74
N ALA A 176 -0.16 5.74 20.85
CA ALA A 176 -1.19 6.77 20.94
C ALA A 176 -0.56 8.14 20.67
N PHE A 177 -0.84 8.73 19.51
CA PHE A 177 -0.48 10.12 19.24
C PHE A 177 -1.31 11.03 20.13
N ARG A 178 -0.65 11.89 20.91
CA ARG A 178 -1.31 12.88 21.77
C ARG A 178 -0.93 14.27 21.29
N PHE A 179 -1.92 15.01 20.81
CA PHE A 179 -1.73 16.41 20.44
C PHE A 179 -2.04 17.31 21.62
N SER A 180 -1.15 18.26 21.91
CA SER A 180 -1.41 19.30 22.92
C SER A 180 -2.56 20.23 22.55
N LYS A 181 -2.82 20.42 21.25
CA LYS A 181 -3.89 21.27 20.72
C LYS A 181 -4.58 20.62 19.54
N GLN A 182 -5.91 20.77 19.50
CA GLN A 182 -6.73 20.40 18.35
C GLN A 182 -6.73 21.54 17.32
N SER A 183 -6.48 21.23 16.06
CA SER A 183 -6.58 22.17 14.95
C SER A 183 -8.04 22.50 14.63
N GLY A 184 -8.26 23.67 14.00
CA GLY A 184 -9.53 24.01 13.37
C GLY A 184 -9.88 23.10 12.18
N ARG A 185 -11.09 23.27 11.61
CA ARG A 185 -11.55 22.46 10.45
C ARG A 185 -10.63 22.61 9.25
N HIS A 186 -10.28 23.84 8.88
CA HIS A 186 -9.33 24.11 7.81
C HIS A 186 -7.92 24.13 8.38
N VAL A 187 -7.04 23.29 7.84
CA VAL A 187 -5.65 23.17 8.26
C VAL A 187 -4.77 24.09 7.42
N VAL A 188 -4.87 24.00 6.09
CA VAL A 188 -4.23 24.92 5.16
C VAL A 188 -5.20 25.23 4.02
N THR A 189 -5.28 26.50 3.63
CA THR A 189 -6.05 26.97 2.48
C THR A 189 -5.09 27.63 1.49
N LEU A 190 -5.13 27.16 0.24
CA LEU A 190 -4.35 27.67 -0.89
C LEU A 190 -5.32 28.34 -1.87
N GLU A 191 -5.10 29.61 -2.19
CA GLU A 191 -5.91 30.38 -3.13
C GLU A 191 -4.99 31.02 -4.18
N ASP A 192 -5.32 30.84 -5.46
CA ASP A 192 -4.60 31.41 -6.60
C ASP A 192 -3.07 31.24 -6.57
N ILE A 193 -2.58 30.08 -6.10
CA ILE A 193 -1.14 29.86 -5.99
C ILE A 193 -0.51 29.78 -7.38
N VAL A 194 0.42 30.69 -7.65
CA VAL A 194 1.28 30.67 -8.83
C VAL A 194 2.73 30.64 -8.38
N LYS A 195 3.48 29.64 -8.87
CA LYS A 195 4.91 29.49 -8.62
C LYS A 195 5.62 29.19 -9.93
N LYS A 196 6.67 29.96 -10.21
CA LYS A 196 7.48 29.83 -11.42
C LYS A 196 8.95 29.83 -11.05
N TYR A 197 9.73 28.97 -11.71
CA TYR A 197 11.18 29.06 -11.75
C TYR A 197 11.60 29.53 -13.14
N PRO A 198 12.81 30.11 -13.32
CA PRO A 198 13.24 30.71 -14.58
C PRO A 198 13.10 29.81 -15.83
N ALA A 199 13.07 28.49 -15.66
CA ALA A 199 12.93 27.53 -16.76
C ALA A 199 11.64 26.69 -16.72
N ILE A 200 10.87 26.73 -15.63
CA ILE A 200 9.75 25.80 -15.41
C ILE A 200 8.63 26.49 -14.62
N ASP A 201 7.44 26.53 -15.19
CA ASP A 201 6.21 26.90 -14.50
C ASP A 201 5.69 25.69 -13.68
N ILE A 202 5.51 25.89 -12.38
CA ILE A 202 5.17 24.81 -11.43
C ILE A 202 3.66 24.76 -11.20
N LEU A 203 3.09 25.88 -10.76
CA LEU A 203 1.66 26.02 -10.50
C LEU A 203 1.17 27.33 -11.12
N ASN A 204 -0.05 27.30 -11.66
CA ASN A 204 -0.69 28.45 -12.29
C ASN A 204 -2.16 28.54 -11.86
N GLY A 205 -2.42 29.16 -10.71
CA GLY A 205 -3.79 29.29 -10.16
C GLY A 205 -4.23 28.05 -9.38
N GLY A 206 -3.32 27.46 -8.60
CA GLY A 206 -3.64 26.30 -7.78
C GLY A 206 -4.51 26.69 -6.59
N GLU A 207 -5.73 26.17 -6.53
CA GLU A 207 -6.63 26.28 -5.39
C GLU A 207 -6.80 24.91 -4.73
N ALA A 208 -6.63 24.85 -3.41
CA ALA A 208 -6.87 23.64 -2.65
C ALA A 208 -7.07 23.92 -1.16
N VAL A 209 -7.88 23.07 -0.51
CA VAL A 209 -8.12 23.13 0.93
C VAL A 209 -7.74 21.80 1.55
N ILE A 210 -6.92 21.85 2.60
CA ILE A 210 -6.61 20.73 3.47
C ILE A 210 -7.51 20.83 4.69
N GLU A 211 -8.38 19.85 4.89
CA GLU A 211 -9.26 19.75 6.04
C GLU A 211 -8.68 18.83 7.12
N LYS A 212 -9.14 19.03 8.35
CA LYS A 212 -8.74 18.20 9.49
C LYS A 212 -9.12 16.74 9.25
N GLY A 213 -8.14 15.84 9.40
CA GLY A 213 -8.30 14.40 9.23
C GLY A 213 -8.05 13.92 7.79
N ASP A 214 -7.75 14.85 6.87
CA ASP A 214 -7.27 14.47 5.55
C ASP A 214 -5.93 13.73 5.65
N LYS A 215 -5.81 12.65 4.88
CA LYS A 215 -4.55 11.95 4.63
C LYS A 215 -4.32 11.99 3.12
N ILE A 216 -3.57 13.01 2.70
CA ILE A 216 -3.43 13.40 1.30
C ILE A 216 -2.17 12.79 0.69
N ALA A 217 -2.29 12.04 -0.39
CA ALA A 217 -1.16 11.67 -1.22
C ALA A 217 -0.99 12.68 -2.36
N LEU A 218 0.14 13.38 -2.40
CA LEU A 218 0.51 14.26 -3.50
C LEU A 218 1.36 13.49 -4.53
N ILE A 219 0.76 13.16 -5.66
CA ILE A 219 1.37 12.39 -6.73
C ILE A 219 1.57 13.24 -8.00
N GLY A 220 2.44 12.75 -8.89
CA GLY A 220 2.71 13.40 -10.16
C GLY A 220 4.12 13.11 -10.65
N ALA A 221 4.37 13.45 -11.91
CA ALA A 221 5.68 13.24 -12.52
C ALA A 221 6.78 14.03 -11.80
N ASN A 222 8.02 13.56 -11.90
CA ASN A 222 9.16 14.28 -11.33
C ASN A 222 9.39 15.60 -12.06
N GLY A 223 9.80 16.63 -11.30
CA GLY A 223 9.92 17.99 -11.82
C GLY A 223 8.61 18.78 -11.95
N ARG A 224 7.45 18.21 -11.60
CA ARG A 224 6.15 18.94 -11.56
C ARG A 224 5.94 19.78 -10.29
N GLY A 225 6.96 19.87 -9.42
CA GLY A 225 6.96 20.76 -8.26
C GLY A 225 6.30 20.25 -6.99
N LYS A 226 6.15 18.93 -6.80
CA LYS A 226 5.62 18.30 -5.57
C LYS A 226 6.28 18.83 -4.30
N SER A 227 7.61 18.73 -4.20
CA SER A 227 8.36 19.24 -3.04
C SER A 227 8.28 20.77 -2.90
N THR A 228 8.11 21.51 -4.01
CA THR A 228 7.89 22.96 -3.94
C THR A 228 6.52 23.28 -3.34
N LEU A 229 5.47 22.56 -3.74
CA LEU A 229 4.14 22.68 -3.15
C LEU A 229 4.17 22.31 -1.65
N LEU A 230 4.86 21.24 -1.26
CA LEU A 230 5.04 20.90 0.16
C LEU A 230 5.75 22.02 0.94
N ARG A 231 6.79 22.65 0.37
CA ARG A 231 7.48 23.79 1.01
C ARG A 231 6.60 25.02 1.14
N ILE A 232 5.73 25.29 0.17
CA ILE A 232 4.74 26.38 0.25
C ILE A 232 3.74 26.09 1.37
N ILE A 233 3.20 24.86 1.42
CA ILE A 233 2.26 24.41 2.47
C ILE A 233 2.91 24.45 3.86
N ALA A 234 4.19 24.10 3.96
CA ALA A 234 4.96 24.17 5.20
C ALA A 234 5.34 25.61 5.61
N GLY A 235 5.10 26.62 4.76
CA GLY A 235 5.52 28.01 4.96
C GLY A 235 7.03 28.25 4.82
N ALA A 236 7.77 27.28 4.28
CA ALA A 236 9.22 27.35 4.09
C ALA A 236 9.61 28.08 2.79
N ASP A 237 8.79 28.02 1.75
CA ASP A 237 8.95 28.80 0.52
C ASP A 237 7.89 29.91 0.47
N LYS A 238 8.33 31.17 0.40
CA LYS A 238 7.46 32.37 0.36
C LYS A 238 7.47 33.06 -1.01
N ASP A 239 8.25 32.54 -1.95
CA ASP A 239 8.44 33.16 -3.26
C ASP A 239 7.35 32.66 -4.23
N PHE A 240 6.11 33.05 -4.01
CA PHE A 240 4.97 32.69 -4.87
C PHE A 240 3.94 33.83 -4.87
N THR A 241 3.00 33.83 -5.81
CA THR A 241 1.84 34.73 -5.78
C THR A 241 0.59 33.96 -5.39
N GLY A 242 -0.42 34.64 -4.82
CA GLY A 242 -1.60 34.02 -4.20
C GLY A 242 -1.50 34.03 -2.67
N THR A 243 -2.39 33.28 -2.01
CA THR A 243 -2.50 33.22 -0.54
C THR A 243 -2.43 31.79 -0.04
N ALA A 244 -1.48 31.51 0.85
CA ALA A 244 -1.39 30.25 1.60
C ALA A 244 -1.63 30.54 3.09
N THR A 245 -2.80 30.18 3.58
CA THR A 245 -3.25 30.51 4.93
C THR A 245 -3.27 29.27 5.82
N VAL A 246 -2.53 29.32 6.93
CA VAL A 246 -2.52 28.26 7.94
C VAL A 246 -3.67 28.49 8.93
N GLY A 247 -4.41 27.42 9.20
CA GLY A 247 -5.57 27.43 10.08
C GLY A 247 -5.25 27.62 11.57
N HIS A 248 -6.31 27.75 12.36
CA HIS A 248 -6.18 27.97 13.80
C HIS A 248 -5.62 26.74 14.54
N ASN A 249 -4.66 26.97 15.45
CA ASN A 249 -3.99 25.94 16.27
C ASN A 249 -3.33 24.80 15.47
N VAL A 250 -2.91 25.07 14.23
CA VAL A 250 -2.16 24.10 13.43
C VAL A 250 -0.70 24.12 13.88
N SER A 251 -0.19 22.95 14.27
CA SER A 251 1.22 22.70 14.59
C SER A 251 1.76 21.77 13.51
N THR A 252 2.71 22.25 12.71
CA THR A 252 3.20 21.58 11.51
C THR A 252 4.58 20.97 11.75
N THR A 253 4.78 19.73 11.34
CA THR A 253 6.12 19.10 11.22
C THR A 253 6.37 18.70 9.78
N PHE A 254 7.51 19.11 9.24
CA PHE A 254 7.89 18.83 7.85
C PHE A 254 9.08 17.89 7.78
N PHE A 255 8.83 16.63 7.41
CA PHE A 255 9.84 15.63 7.05
C PHE A 255 10.27 15.83 5.60
N ALA A 256 11.39 16.53 5.41
CA ALA A 256 12.01 16.71 4.11
C ALA A 256 13.02 15.60 3.81
N GLN A 257 13.24 15.31 2.53
CA GLN A 257 14.24 14.33 2.06
C GLN A 257 15.67 14.57 2.61
N HIS A 258 16.02 15.82 2.94
CA HIS A 258 17.30 16.19 3.54
C HIS A 258 17.35 16.10 5.08
N GLN A 259 16.31 15.62 5.77
CA GLN A 259 16.32 15.55 7.24
C GLN A 259 17.39 14.62 7.81
N LEU A 260 17.93 13.68 7.02
CA LEU A 260 19.12 12.90 7.38
C LEU A 260 20.30 13.81 7.77
N GLU A 261 20.43 14.98 7.12
CA GLU A 261 21.48 15.97 7.39
C GLU A 261 21.22 16.76 8.68
N SER A 262 19.98 16.75 9.19
CA SER A 262 19.58 17.42 10.43
C SER A 262 19.82 16.58 11.69
N LEU A 263 20.23 15.31 11.53
CA LEU A 263 20.57 14.44 12.65
C LEU A 263 21.96 14.76 13.20
N HIS A 264 22.06 14.89 14.52
CA HIS A 264 23.36 15.09 15.16
C HIS A 264 24.13 13.76 15.21
N LEU A 265 25.06 13.57 14.27
CA LEU A 265 25.79 12.30 14.09
C LEU A 265 26.53 11.80 15.35
N ASN A 266 26.86 12.68 16.27
CA ASN A 266 27.56 12.33 17.52
C ASN A 266 26.61 11.91 18.65
N ASN A 267 25.32 12.19 18.54
CA ASN A 267 24.32 11.82 19.53
C ASN A 267 24.03 10.32 19.46
N GLU A 268 23.65 9.77 20.60
CA GLU A 268 22.98 8.46 20.67
C GLU A 268 21.54 8.61 20.15
N ILE A 269 20.97 7.54 19.60
CA ILE A 269 19.62 7.57 19.02
C ILE A 269 18.59 8.10 20.02
N LEU A 270 18.59 7.55 21.24
CA LEU A 270 17.67 7.97 22.29
C LEU A 270 17.87 9.44 22.69
N ALA A 271 19.13 9.86 22.83
CA ALA A 271 19.46 11.23 23.20
C ALA A 271 19.01 12.25 22.16
N GLU A 272 19.08 11.90 20.87
CA GLU A 272 18.58 12.74 19.77
C GLU A 272 17.07 12.98 19.86
N LEU A 273 16.30 11.93 20.15
CA LEU A 273 14.85 12.03 20.33
C LEU A 273 14.48 12.78 21.61
N GLN A 274 15.21 12.54 22.72
CA GLN A 274 15.01 13.25 23.99
C GLN A 274 15.26 14.76 23.85
N ALA A 275 16.30 15.14 23.11
CA ALA A 275 16.62 16.54 22.85
C ALA A 275 15.55 17.23 22.01
N PHE A 276 14.95 16.52 21.05
CA PHE A 276 13.92 17.06 20.17
C PHE A 276 12.54 17.11 20.81
N ALA A 277 12.17 16.08 21.57
CA ALA A 277 10.85 15.92 22.14
C ALA A 277 10.92 15.69 23.66
N PRO A 278 11.35 16.71 24.44
CA PRO A 278 11.60 16.59 25.88
C PRO A 278 10.34 16.35 26.73
N LYS A 279 9.14 16.47 26.13
CA LYS A 279 7.87 16.17 26.78
C LYS A 279 7.62 14.67 26.95
N HIS A 280 8.26 13.85 26.13
CA HIS A 280 8.10 12.40 26.17
C HIS A 280 8.98 11.77 27.23
N THR A 281 8.43 10.75 27.90
CA THR A 281 9.23 9.96 28.84
C THR A 281 10.21 9.07 28.09
N ASP A 282 11.30 8.67 28.76
CA ASP A 282 12.26 7.73 28.18
C ASP A 282 11.58 6.41 27.72
N THR A 283 10.63 5.90 28.52
CA THR A 283 9.84 4.71 28.16
C THR A 283 9.03 4.91 26.87
N GLU A 284 8.40 6.07 26.68
CA GLU A 284 7.66 6.38 25.46
C GLU A 284 8.59 6.46 24.25
N LEU A 285 9.74 7.14 24.39
CA LEU A 285 10.72 7.25 23.31
C LEU A 285 11.33 5.89 22.94
N ARG A 286 11.63 5.03 23.92
CA ARG A 286 12.07 3.65 23.66
C ARG A 286 10.98 2.81 22.99
N THR A 287 9.71 3.04 23.30
CA THR A 287 8.59 2.36 22.63
C THR A 287 8.50 2.76 21.16
N ILE A 288 8.68 4.05 20.86
CA ILE A 288 8.73 4.58 19.48
C ILE A 288 9.94 3.99 18.75
N LEU A 289 11.13 4.05 19.36
CA LEU A 289 12.35 3.49 18.77
C LEU A 289 12.24 1.98 18.54
N GLY A 290 11.66 1.24 19.49
CA GLY A 290 11.38 -0.19 19.35
C GLY A 290 10.43 -0.48 18.19
N SER A 291 9.43 0.38 17.98
CA SER A 291 8.55 0.29 16.82
C SER A 291 9.34 0.42 15.51
N PHE A 292 10.37 1.28 15.48
CA PHE A 292 11.31 1.44 14.36
C PHE A 292 12.48 0.45 14.36
N LEU A 293 12.30 -0.72 14.98
CA LEU A 293 13.28 -1.82 15.04
C LEU A 293 14.59 -1.48 15.77
N PHE A 294 14.61 -0.46 16.64
CA PHE A 294 15.72 -0.19 17.54
C PHE A 294 15.42 -0.81 18.91
N THR A 295 15.98 -1.99 19.18
CA THR A 295 15.66 -2.77 20.39
C THR A 295 16.86 -2.93 21.31
N GLY A 296 16.61 -3.13 22.61
CA GLY A 296 17.66 -3.32 23.60
C GLY A 296 18.69 -2.19 23.59
N ASP A 297 19.96 -2.54 23.40
CA ASP A 297 21.08 -1.59 23.44
C ASP A 297 21.24 -0.76 22.15
N ASP A 298 20.45 -1.04 21.11
CA ASP A 298 20.50 -0.29 19.86
C ASP A 298 20.26 1.21 20.08
N VAL A 299 19.41 1.56 21.04
CA VAL A 299 19.03 2.95 21.33
C VAL A 299 20.21 3.80 21.83
N PHE A 300 21.30 3.18 22.28
CA PHE A 300 22.54 3.83 22.73
C PHE A 300 23.61 3.90 21.63
N LYS A 301 23.34 3.36 20.42
CA LYS A 301 24.25 3.51 19.28
C LYS A 301 24.32 4.97 18.85
N LYS A 302 25.52 5.40 18.45
CA LYS A 302 25.73 6.74 17.87
C LYS A 302 25.21 6.80 16.45
N ILE A 303 24.54 7.89 16.08
CA ILE A 303 23.93 8.04 14.75
C ILE A 303 24.96 7.91 13.62
N LYS A 304 26.22 8.33 13.82
CA LYS A 304 27.29 8.20 12.81
C LYS A 304 27.57 6.77 12.35
N VAL A 305 27.37 5.76 13.20
CA VAL A 305 27.68 4.36 12.88
C VAL A 305 26.55 3.65 12.14
N LEU A 306 25.37 4.29 12.07
CA LEU A 306 24.19 3.74 11.42
C LEU A 306 24.31 3.78 9.89
N SER A 307 23.72 2.78 9.26
CA SER A 307 23.46 2.73 7.82
C SER A 307 22.50 3.85 7.38
N GLY A 308 22.38 4.07 6.07
CA GLY A 308 21.44 5.07 5.53
C GLY A 308 19.98 4.78 5.90
N GLY A 309 19.55 3.51 5.79
CA GLY A 309 18.20 3.08 6.16
C GLY A 309 17.92 3.24 7.66
N GLU A 310 18.87 2.86 8.52
CA GLU A 310 18.77 3.09 9.97
C GLU A 310 18.66 4.59 10.30
N LYS A 311 19.48 5.45 9.67
CA LYS A 311 19.36 6.90 9.86
C LYS A 311 17.99 7.43 9.43
N SER A 312 17.43 6.89 8.34
CA SER A 312 16.08 7.24 7.86
C SER A 312 15.02 6.90 8.92
N ARG A 313 15.09 5.69 9.50
CA ARG A 313 14.22 5.28 10.61
C ARG A 313 14.33 6.19 11.84
N VAL A 314 15.54 6.62 12.22
CA VAL A 314 15.73 7.55 13.34
C VAL A 314 15.11 8.92 13.04
N ALA A 315 15.32 9.44 11.83
CA ALA A 315 14.73 10.72 11.43
C ALA A 315 13.20 10.67 11.42
N LEU A 316 12.64 9.56 10.94
CA LEU A 316 11.19 9.33 10.92
C LEU A 316 10.62 9.18 12.33
N ALA A 317 11.28 8.43 13.21
CA ALA A 317 10.92 8.34 14.62
C ALA A 317 10.93 9.72 15.30
N LYS A 318 11.95 10.54 15.00
CA LYS A 318 12.06 11.93 15.49
C LYS A 318 10.94 12.83 14.95
N ALA A 319 10.51 12.66 13.70
CA ALA A 319 9.39 13.43 13.15
C ALA A 319 8.05 13.04 13.79
N LEU A 320 7.86 11.76 14.12
CA LEU A 320 6.63 11.26 14.75
C LEU A 320 6.54 11.57 16.25
N THR A 321 7.65 11.88 16.93
CA THR A 321 7.65 12.38 18.32
C THR A 321 7.32 13.88 18.41
N ALA A 322 7.16 14.56 17.27
CA ALA A 322 6.76 15.95 17.27
C ALA A 322 5.31 16.10 17.76
N ASP A 323 5.08 17.07 18.65
CA ASP A 323 3.74 17.50 19.08
C ASP A 323 3.09 18.37 17.98
N ALA A 324 2.87 17.76 16.83
CA ALA A 324 2.32 18.36 15.62
C ALA A 324 1.04 17.64 15.21
N ASN A 325 0.02 18.40 14.84
CA ASN A 325 -1.28 17.90 14.37
C ASN A 325 -1.43 17.96 12.84
N PHE A 326 -0.41 18.48 12.15
CA PHE A 326 -0.26 18.44 10.70
C PHE A 326 1.13 17.94 10.33
N LEU A 327 1.19 16.82 9.61
CA LEU A 327 2.43 16.17 9.21
C LEU A 327 2.61 16.27 7.70
N ILE A 328 3.75 16.79 7.27
CA ILE A 328 4.13 16.92 5.86
C ILE A 328 5.31 15.97 5.62
N LEU A 329 5.15 14.99 4.74
CA LEU A 329 6.16 13.95 4.48
C LEU A 329 6.60 13.98 3.02
N ASP A 330 7.87 14.27 2.75
CA ASP A 330 8.45 14.23 1.40
C ASP A 330 9.32 12.97 1.23
N GLU A 331 8.79 11.98 0.52
CA GLU A 331 9.38 10.68 0.25
C GLU A 331 9.83 9.89 1.51
N PRO A 332 8.94 9.65 2.49
CA PRO A 332 9.30 9.01 3.75
C PRO A 332 9.65 7.52 3.63
N THR A 333 9.25 6.88 2.53
CA THR A 333 9.51 5.46 2.26
C THR A 333 10.86 5.20 1.60
N ASN A 334 11.55 6.25 1.13
CA ASN A 334 12.85 6.09 0.50
C ASN A 334 13.86 5.49 1.47
N HIS A 335 14.60 4.48 0.98
CA HIS A 335 15.63 3.77 1.75
C HIS A 335 15.10 3.00 2.98
N LEU A 336 13.79 2.78 3.07
CA LEU A 336 13.19 1.90 4.07
C LEU A 336 12.96 0.51 3.46
N ASP A 337 13.19 -0.51 4.28
CA ASP A 337 12.81 -1.88 3.94
C ASP A 337 11.29 -2.10 4.12
N ILE A 338 10.82 -3.22 3.59
CA ILE A 338 9.40 -3.64 3.61
C ILE A 338 8.81 -3.64 5.03
N GLN A 339 9.59 -4.05 6.04
CA GLN A 339 9.15 -4.10 7.44
C GLN A 339 9.00 -2.68 8.01
N SER A 340 9.98 -1.83 7.78
CA SER A 340 10.00 -0.44 8.22
C SER A 340 8.85 0.37 7.59
N VAL A 341 8.53 0.12 6.32
CA VAL A 341 7.37 0.71 5.64
C VAL A 341 6.07 0.26 6.31
N ASN A 342 5.91 -1.03 6.63
CA ASN A 342 4.71 -1.52 7.35
C ASN A 342 4.53 -0.86 8.72
N ILE A 343 5.61 -0.72 9.49
CA ILE A 343 5.61 -0.02 10.78
C ILE A 343 5.16 1.43 10.61
N LEU A 344 5.69 2.12 9.60
CA LEU A 344 5.29 3.49 9.30
C LEU A 344 3.81 3.58 8.93
N ILE A 345 3.31 2.67 8.10
CA ILE A 345 1.88 2.60 7.75
C ILE A 345 1.04 2.44 9.01
N GLN A 346 1.37 1.49 9.89
CA GLN A 346 0.64 1.27 11.14
C GLN A 346 0.64 2.52 12.02
N ALA A 347 1.80 3.20 12.14
CA ALA A 347 1.90 4.45 12.89
C ALA A 347 1.02 5.54 12.26
N LEU A 348 1.07 5.77 10.94
CA LEU A 348 0.28 6.80 10.28
C LEU A 348 -1.22 6.49 10.24
N LEU A 349 -1.62 5.21 10.31
CA LEU A 349 -3.01 4.81 10.48
C LEU A 349 -3.55 5.25 11.85
N GLN A 350 -2.76 5.09 12.90
CA GLN A 350 -3.10 5.52 14.28
C GLN A 350 -2.97 7.03 14.49
N TYR A 351 -2.34 7.75 13.57
CA TYR A 351 -2.22 9.20 13.63
C TYR A 351 -3.58 9.88 13.36
N GLU A 352 -4.14 10.52 14.39
CA GLU A 352 -5.42 11.24 14.32
C GLU A 352 -5.32 12.63 13.68
N GLY A 353 -4.10 13.10 13.41
CA GLY A 353 -3.85 14.39 12.80
C GLY A 353 -4.05 14.37 11.28
N THR A 354 -3.68 15.48 10.66
CA THR A 354 -3.77 15.63 9.19
C THR A 354 -2.42 15.32 8.57
N ILE A 355 -2.40 14.64 7.42
CA ILE A 355 -1.17 14.23 6.74
C ILE A 355 -1.23 14.69 5.29
N ILE A 356 -0.12 15.22 4.79
CA ILE A 356 0.14 15.29 3.35
C ILE A 356 1.48 14.61 3.06
N VAL A 357 1.49 13.67 2.12
CA VAL A 357 2.65 12.85 1.81
C VAL A 357 2.92 12.80 0.31
N VAL A 358 4.19 12.93 -0.06
CA VAL A 358 4.71 12.57 -1.39
C VAL A 358 5.42 11.25 -1.24
N SER A 359 5.05 10.25 -2.02
CA SER A 359 5.75 8.97 -2.07
C SER A 359 5.58 8.35 -3.46
N HIS A 360 6.56 7.53 -3.85
CA HIS A 360 6.45 6.65 -5.01
C HIS A 360 6.06 5.20 -4.65
N ASP A 361 5.93 4.89 -3.37
CA ASP A 361 5.50 3.57 -2.88
C ASP A 361 3.96 3.49 -2.90
N ARG A 362 3.43 2.75 -3.89
CA ARG A 362 1.99 2.61 -4.10
C ARG A 362 1.29 1.88 -2.96
N TYR A 363 1.94 0.88 -2.37
CA TYR A 363 1.39 0.14 -1.24
C TYR A 363 1.26 1.05 -0.02
N PHE A 364 2.27 1.87 0.25
CA PHE A 364 2.22 2.88 1.29
C PHE A 364 1.10 3.90 1.06
N LEU A 365 0.99 4.45 -0.16
CA LEU A 365 -0.04 5.44 -0.49
C LEU A 365 -1.45 4.87 -0.35
N ASP A 366 -1.68 3.64 -0.83
CA ASP A 366 -3.00 3.01 -0.78
C ASP A 366 -3.49 2.74 0.65
N ASN A 367 -2.58 2.40 1.56
CA ASN A 367 -2.94 2.15 2.96
C ASN A 367 -3.09 3.42 3.81
N VAL A 368 -2.40 4.51 3.47
CA VAL A 368 -2.36 5.73 4.30
C VAL A 368 -3.33 6.79 3.79
N ALA A 369 -3.44 6.97 2.47
CA ALA A 369 -4.15 8.10 1.89
C ALA A 369 -5.65 7.83 1.71
N ASN A 370 -6.46 8.83 2.02
CA ASN A 370 -7.90 8.86 1.75
C ASN A 370 -8.29 9.92 0.69
N LYS A 371 -7.30 10.66 0.20
CA LYS A 371 -7.45 11.72 -0.79
C LYS A 371 -6.18 11.80 -1.62
N ILE A 372 -6.31 11.84 -2.94
CA ILE A 372 -5.18 11.95 -3.86
C ILE A 372 -5.17 13.35 -4.48
N TRP A 373 -4.06 14.05 -4.33
CA TRP A 373 -3.76 15.27 -5.06
C TRP A 373 -2.81 14.95 -6.20
N PHE A 374 -3.13 15.41 -7.41
CA PHE A 374 -2.25 15.25 -8.56
C PHE A 374 -2.15 16.55 -9.33
N ILE A 375 -0.94 16.86 -9.80
CA ILE A 375 -0.67 18.06 -10.58
C ILE A 375 -0.81 17.71 -12.06
N GLU A 376 -1.83 18.26 -12.71
CA GLU A 376 -2.10 18.12 -14.14
C GLU A 376 -2.34 19.53 -14.72
N ASP A 377 -1.70 19.84 -15.85
CA ASP A 377 -1.78 21.16 -16.50
C ASP A 377 -1.43 22.34 -15.56
N GLN A 378 -0.49 22.13 -14.62
CA GLN A 378 -0.06 23.12 -13.61
C GLN A 378 -1.15 23.53 -12.61
N VAL A 379 -2.22 22.74 -12.52
CA VAL A 379 -3.31 22.92 -11.55
C VAL A 379 -3.35 21.71 -10.61
N ILE A 380 -3.71 21.95 -9.36
CA ILE A 380 -3.93 20.89 -8.38
C ILE A 380 -5.31 20.29 -8.64
N LYS A 381 -5.36 19.00 -8.94
CA LYS A 381 -6.61 18.23 -9.04
C LYS A 381 -6.72 17.27 -7.88
N ILE A 382 -7.94 17.01 -7.45
CA ILE A 382 -8.25 16.24 -6.25
C ILE A 382 -9.12 15.05 -6.65
N TYR A 383 -8.75 13.87 -6.17
CA TYR A 383 -9.56 12.66 -6.25
C TYR A 383 -9.84 12.17 -4.81
N PRO A 384 -11.10 12.03 -4.40
CA PRO A 384 -11.44 11.42 -3.11
C PRO A 384 -11.33 9.89 -3.23
N GLY A 385 -10.59 9.25 -2.33
CA GLY A 385 -10.40 7.80 -2.36
C GLY A 385 -8.95 7.37 -2.13
N THR A 386 -8.73 6.05 -2.21
CA THR A 386 -7.39 5.47 -2.07
C THR A 386 -6.58 5.56 -3.36
N TYR A 387 -5.32 5.13 -3.31
CA TYR A 387 -4.47 5.11 -4.50
C TYR A 387 -4.96 4.09 -5.54
N ALA A 388 -5.40 2.91 -5.12
CA ALA A 388 -5.90 1.88 -6.04
C ALA A 388 -7.14 2.37 -6.81
N GLU A 389 -8.10 3.00 -6.11
CA GLU A 389 -9.30 3.59 -6.73
C GLU A 389 -8.92 4.69 -7.73
N TYR A 390 -7.96 5.54 -7.38
CA TYR A 390 -7.43 6.56 -8.28
C TYR A 390 -6.76 5.96 -9.52
N ASP A 391 -5.97 4.89 -9.37
CA ASP A 391 -5.25 4.25 -10.49
C ASP A 391 -6.25 3.67 -11.50
N GLU A 392 -7.30 3.00 -11.02
CA GLU A 392 -8.39 2.49 -11.85
C GLU A 392 -9.14 3.62 -12.58
N TRP A 393 -9.51 4.68 -11.85
CA TRP A 393 -10.18 5.85 -12.42
C TRP A 393 -9.31 6.52 -13.49
N ASN A 394 -8.02 6.70 -13.21
CA ASN A 394 -7.07 7.35 -14.11
C ASN A 394 -6.79 6.49 -15.36
N ALA A 395 -6.76 5.16 -15.22
CA ALA A 395 -6.64 4.25 -16.35
C ALA A 395 -7.82 4.37 -17.32
N LYS A 396 -9.05 4.43 -16.79
CA LYS A 396 -10.27 4.66 -17.60
C LYS A 396 -10.23 6.00 -18.32
N ARG A 397 -9.77 7.05 -17.63
CA ARG A 397 -9.67 8.42 -18.17
C ARG A 397 -8.66 8.56 -19.32
N LYS A 398 -7.56 7.80 -19.31
CA LYS A 398 -6.59 7.76 -20.42
C LYS A 398 -7.11 7.02 -21.66
N TYR A 399 -8.08 6.12 -21.48
CA TYR A 399 -8.64 5.29 -22.55
C TYR A 399 -9.84 5.94 -23.26
N GLU A 400 -10.35 7.07 -22.77
CA GLU A 400 -11.29 7.87 -23.56
C GLU A 400 -10.55 8.40 -24.80
N PRO A 401 -10.94 7.96 -26.02
CA PRO A 401 -10.35 8.51 -27.23
C PRO A 401 -10.64 10.00 -27.22
N LYS A 402 -9.60 10.85 -27.21
CA LYS A 402 -9.76 12.28 -27.41
C LYS A 402 -10.68 12.47 -28.61
N ALA A 403 -11.92 12.89 -28.34
CA ALA A 403 -12.88 13.21 -29.38
C ALA A 403 -12.20 14.22 -30.29
N VAL A 404 -11.91 13.79 -31.53
CA VAL A 404 -11.39 14.68 -32.56
C VAL A 404 -12.37 15.86 -32.64
N PRO A 405 -11.90 17.12 -32.53
CA PRO A 405 -12.83 18.24 -32.58
C PRO A 405 -13.53 18.21 -33.93
N ALA A 406 -14.83 17.91 -33.92
CA ALA A 406 -15.65 18.00 -35.12
C ALA A 406 -15.61 19.47 -35.61
N PRO A 407 -15.35 19.72 -36.91
CA PRO A 407 -15.31 21.07 -37.44
C PRO A 407 -16.67 21.74 -37.29
N GLN A 408 -16.68 22.94 -36.70
CA GLN A 408 -17.90 23.71 -36.43
C GLN A 408 -18.67 24.00 -37.74
N PRO A 409 -19.98 23.73 -37.81
CA PRO A 409 -20.79 24.19 -38.93
C PRO A 409 -21.15 25.67 -38.77
N LYS A 410 -21.06 26.40 -39.89
CA LYS A 410 -21.51 27.78 -40.05
C LYS A 410 -23.01 27.92 -39.74
N LYS A 411 -23.35 29.00 -39.04
CA LYS A 411 -24.71 29.48 -38.77
C LYS A 411 -25.49 29.71 -40.08
N GLU A 412 -26.65 29.07 -40.20
CA GLU A 412 -27.78 29.58 -40.99
C GLU A 412 -29.03 29.62 -40.11
N GLU A 413 -29.72 30.76 -40.13
CA GLU A 413 -30.99 31.00 -39.45
C GLU A 413 -32.16 30.40 -40.24
N LYS A 414 -33.10 29.72 -39.56
CA LYS A 414 -34.53 29.77 -39.90
C LYS A 414 -35.44 29.38 -38.71
N LYS A 415 -36.60 30.04 -38.73
CA LYS A 415 -37.68 30.22 -37.74
C LYS A 415 -38.56 28.96 -37.47
N PRO A 416 -39.52 29.02 -36.50
CA PRO A 416 -39.80 27.94 -35.55
C PRO A 416 -41.01 27.01 -35.87
N GLU A 417 -41.12 25.98 -35.00
CA GLU A 417 -42.21 25.03 -34.70
C GLU A 417 -42.27 23.68 -35.47
N PRO A 418 -42.78 22.58 -34.88
CA PRO A 418 -43.27 22.37 -33.50
C PRO A 418 -42.58 21.20 -32.76
N VAL A 419 -42.75 21.22 -31.43
CA VAL A 419 -42.35 20.15 -30.50
C VAL A 419 -43.11 18.84 -30.78
N LYS A 420 -42.38 17.73 -30.91
CA LYS A 420 -42.80 16.38 -30.52
C LYS A 420 -41.61 15.61 -29.91
N PRO A 421 -41.87 14.69 -28.97
CA PRO A 421 -41.00 14.40 -27.82
C PRO A 421 -39.87 13.41 -28.17
N PRO A 422 -38.75 13.43 -27.42
CA PRO A 422 -37.80 12.33 -27.49
C PRO A 422 -38.38 11.11 -26.75
N GLN A 423 -38.32 9.97 -27.41
CA GLN A 423 -38.59 8.65 -26.85
C GLN A 423 -37.61 8.39 -25.70
N SER A 424 -38.04 8.60 -24.46
CA SER A 424 -37.28 8.23 -23.26
C SER A 424 -38.12 7.59 -22.16
N ASP A 425 -39.34 7.13 -22.48
CA ASP A 425 -40.20 6.47 -21.49
C ASP A 425 -40.03 4.94 -21.48
N ASP A 426 -39.62 4.31 -22.58
CA ASP A 426 -39.56 2.85 -22.65
C ASP A 426 -38.34 2.29 -21.87
N LYS A 427 -37.15 2.88 -22.04
CA LYS A 427 -35.91 2.44 -21.35
C LYS A 427 -36.01 2.66 -19.83
N SER A 428 -36.60 3.77 -19.40
CA SER A 428 -36.78 4.09 -17.96
C SER A 428 -37.84 3.20 -17.30
N GLN A 429 -38.96 2.91 -17.97
CA GLN A 429 -39.97 1.98 -17.45
C GLN A 429 -39.46 0.53 -17.42
N GLN A 430 -38.68 0.11 -18.43
CA GLN A 430 -38.06 -1.22 -18.47
C GLN A 430 -37.01 -1.39 -17.35
N LEU A 431 -36.12 -0.41 -17.15
CA LEU A 431 -35.15 -0.42 -16.05
C LEU A 431 -35.84 -0.47 -14.68
N LYS A 432 -36.94 0.27 -14.52
CA LYS A 432 -37.70 0.25 -13.25
C LYS A 432 -38.36 -1.10 -13.00
N LYS A 433 -38.83 -1.79 -14.03
CA LYS A 433 -39.41 -3.14 -13.93
C LYS A 433 -38.34 -4.19 -13.62
N LEU A 434 -37.19 -4.13 -14.30
CA LEU A 434 -36.06 -5.03 -14.05
C LEU A 434 -35.52 -4.88 -12.63
N ASN A 435 -35.35 -3.65 -12.14
CA ASN A 435 -34.93 -3.40 -10.75
C ASN A 435 -35.96 -3.90 -9.72
N GLN A 436 -37.27 -3.83 -10.02
CA GLN A 436 -38.30 -4.42 -9.15
C GLN A 436 -38.25 -5.94 -9.11
N ASP A 437 -37.98 -6.59 -10.24
CA ASP A 437 -37.89 -8.05 -10.32
C ASP A 437 -36.57 -8.56 -9.68
N LEU A 438 -35.47 -7.79 -9.79
CA LEU A 438 -34.23 -8.05 -9.06
C LEU A 438 -34.44 -8.02 -7.54
N GLY A 439 -35.14 -7.00 -7.02
CA GLY A 439 -35.47 -6.91 -5.60
C GLY A 439 -36.38 -8.04 -5.08
N LYS A 440 -37.27 -8.59 -5.92
CA LYS A 440 -38.06 -9.79 -5.56
C LYS A 440 -37.18 -11.04 -5.50
N MET A 441 -36.24 -11.20 -6.43
CA MET A 441 -35.30 -12.32 -6.42
C MET A 441 -34.39 -12.28 -5.20
N GLU A 442 -33.94 -11.10 -4.77
CA GLU A 442 -33.16 -10.94 -3.52
C GLU A 442 -33.95 -11.41 -2.29
N GLN A 443 -35.23 -11.07 -2.20
CA GLN A 443 -36.10 -11.54 -1.12
C GLN A 443 -36.26 -13.07 -1.15
N GLN A 444 -36.45 -13.65 -2.33
CA GLN A 444 -36.55 -15.11 -2.49
C GLN A 444 -35.25 -15.83 -2.14
N ILE A 445 -34.10 -15.27 -2.52
CA ILE A 445 -32.77 -15.79 -2.15
C ILE A 445 -32.62 -15.77 -0.63
N ALA A 446 -32.95 -14.66 0.03
CA ALA A 446 -32.85 -14.54 1.48
C ALA A 446 -33.75 -15.55 2.23
N GLU A 447 -34.98 -15.79 1.74
CA GLU A 447 -35.88 -16.80 2.31
C GLU A 447 -35.38 -18.23 2.10
N LEU A 448 -34.86 -18.54 0.91
CA LEU A 448 -34.32 -19.86 0.59
C LEU A 448 -33.03 -20.13 1.36
N GLU A 449 -32.13 -19.16 1.50
CA GLU A 449 -30.92 -19.29 2.32
C GLU A 449 -31.26 -19.56 3.78
N LYS A 450 -32.27 -18.89 4.32
CA LYS A 450 -32.77 -19.16 5.68
C LYS A 450 -33.31 -20.58 5.80
N THR A 451 -34.04 -21.06 4.80
CA THR A 451 -34.63 -22.41 4.78
C THR A 451 -33.55 -23.49 4.64
N VAL A 452 -32.58 -23.30 3.76
CA VAL A 452 -31.41 -24.17 3.58
C VAL A 452 -30.63 -24.26 4.89
N LYS A 453 -30.34 -23.14 5.54
CA LYS A 453 -29.63 -23.11 6.82
C LYS A 453 -30.38 -23.83 7.95
N GLN A 454 -31.72 -23.73 7.95
CA GLN A 454 -32.56 -24.50 8.90
C GLN A 454 -32.49 -26.01 8.62
N LEU A 455 -32.52 -26.43 7.36
CA LEU A 455 -32.37 -27.83 6.96
C LEU A 455 -30.98 -28.38 7.27
N GLU A 456 -29.92 -27.59 7.09
CA GLU A 456 -28.55 -27.95 7.50
C GLU A 456 -28.45 -28.16 9.01
N THR A 457 -29.08 -27.28 9.79
CA THR A 457 -29.13 -27.40 11.25
C THR A 457 -29.88 -28.67 11.67
N GLN A 458 -30.94 -29.04 10.95
CA GLN A 458 -31.67 -30.30 11.17
C GLN A 458 -30.82 -31.52 10.78
N LEU A 459 -30.10 -31.47 9.65
CA LEU A 459 -29.19 -32.55 9.23
C LEU A 459 -27.98 -32.71 10.16
N ALA A 460 -27.66 -31.70 10.96
CA ALA A 460 -26.61 -31.73 11.99
C ALA A 460 -27.09 -32.23 13.37
N ASP A 461 -28.40 -32.46 13.56
CA ASP A 461 -28.94 -32.97 14.83
C ASP A 461 -28.79 -34.51 14.91
N ASP A 462 -28.10 -34.99 15.96
CA ASP A 462 -27.85 -36.42 16.22
C ASP A 462 -29.13 -37.28 16.24
N LYS A 463 -30.30 -36.69 16.52
CA LYS A 463 -31.59 -37.39 16.53
C LYS A 463 -32.04 -37.82 15.13
N ILE A 464 -31.67 -37.11 14.07
CA ILE A 464 -32.07 -37.43 12.68
C ILE A 464 -31.28 -38.61 12.12
N TYR A 465 -30.06 -38.86 12.62
CA TYR A 465 -29.24 -40.02 12.23
C TYR A 465 -29.80 -41.36 12.70
N THR A 466 -30.69 -41.37 13.70
CA THR A 466 -31.31 -42.60 14.21
C THR A 466 -32.52 -43.08 13.41
N ASP A 467 -33.09 -42.25 12.53
CA ASP A 467 -34.22 -42.59 11.66
C ASP A 467 -33.85 -42.44 10.17
N ASN A 468 -33.52 -43.58 9.56
CA ASN A 468 -33.00 -43.67 8.19
C ASN A 468 -33.97 -43.14 7.12
N ASN A 469 -35.28 -43.16 7.38
CA ASN A 469 -36.28 -42.63 6.44
C ASN A 469 -36.34 -41.11 6.52
N ARG A 470 -36.35 -40.57 7.74
CA ARG A 470 -36.41 -39.12 7.98
C ARG A 470 -35.15 -38.40 7.50
N LEU A 471 -33.98 -39.04 7.60
CA LEU A 471 -32.72 -38.54 7.04
C LEU A 471 -32.75 -38.46 5.52
N LYS A 472 -33.28 -39.50 4.84
CA LYS A 472 -33.42 -39.50 3.38
C LYS A 472 -34.40 -38.42 2.89
N GLU A 473 -35.54 -38.27 3.55
CA GLU A 473 -36.51 -37.22 3.21
C GLU A 473 -35.92 -35.82 3.39
N THR A 474 -35.29 -35.55 4.54
CA THR A 474 -34.69 -34.24 4.85
C THR A 474 -33.55 -33.91 3.88
N ASN A 475 -32.71 -34.89 3.53
CA ASN A 475 -31.63 -34.71 2.57
C ASN A 475 -32.16 -34.47 1.14
N THR A 476 -33.25 -35.13 0.75
CA THR A 476 -33.89 -34.91 -0.56
C THR A 476 -34.47 -33.50 -0.66
N VAL A 477 -35.14 -33.03 0.40
CA VAL A 477 -35.69 -31.68 0.47
C VAL A 477 -34.57 -30.63 0.50
N TYR A 478 -33.48 -30.88 1.22
CA TYR A 478 -32.29 -30.03 1.22
C TYR A 478 -31.70 -29.89 -0.18
N GLN A 479 -31.45 -31.00 -0.89
CA GLN A 479 -30.91 -30.96 -2.25
C GLN A 479 -31.85 -30.24 -3.23
N GLN A 480 -33.17 -30.42 -3.10
CA GLN A 480 -34.15 -29.69 -3.91
C GLN A 480 -34.08 -28.17 -3.66
N LYS A 481 -34.06 -27.75 -2.40
CA LYS A 481 -33.99 -26.33 -2.03
C LYS A 481 -32.65 -25.70 -2.37
N GLN A 482 -31.55 -26.46 -2.29
CA GLN A 482 -30.22 -26.04 -2.72
C GLN A 482 -30.16 -25.79 -4.23
N ASN A 483 -30.75 -26.69 -5.02
CA ASN A 483 -30.83 -26.53 -6.48
C ASN A 483 -31.73 -25.36 -6.87
N GLU A 484 -32.86 -25.16 -6.17
CA GLU A 484 -33.74 -24.00 -6.36
C GLU A 484 -33.01 -22.69 -6.05
N LEU A 485 -32.24 -22.63 -4.96
CA LEU A 485 -31.42 -21.48 -4.59
C LEU A 485 -30.37 -21.16 -5.66
N ASN A 486 -29.65 -22.17 -6.16
CA ASN A 486 -28.64 -21.98 -7.21
C ASN A 486 -29.26 -21.48 -8.52
N THR A 487 -30.45 -21.99 -8.88
CA THR A 487 -31.17 -21.56 -10.08
C THR A 487 -31.59 -20.08 -9.99
N ILE A 488 -32.09 -19.66 -8.81
CA ILE A 488 -32.51 -18.27 -8.60
C ILE A 488 -31.30 -17.33 -8.55
N LYS A 489 -30.17 -17.75 -7.94
CA LYS A 489 -28.92 -16.98 -7.96
C LYS A 489 -28.41 -16.75 -9.38
N GLN A 490 -28.41 -17.79 -10.21
CA GLN A 490 -28.01 -17.67 -11.61
C GLN A 490 -28.95 -16.76 -12.43
N ASN A 491 -30.26 -16.83 -12.17
CA ASN A 491 -31.22 -15.92 -12.81
C ASN A 491 -31.05 -14.47 -12.34
N TRP A 492 -30.71 -14.26 -11.06
CA TRP A 492 -30.39 -12.95 -10.51
C TRP A 492 -29.13 -12.36 -11.16
N GLU A 493 -28.07 -13.16 -11.33
CA GLU A 493 -26.83 -12.75 -12.02
C GLU A 493 -27.11 -12.32 -13.46
N ASN A 494 -27.85 -13.13 -14.23
CA ASN A 494 -28.22 -12.80 -15.61
C ASN A 494 -29.06 -11.51 -15.70
N LEU A 495 -29.95 -11.28 -14.72
CA LEU A 495 -30.81 -10.09 -14.71
C LEU A 495 -30.04 -8.83 -14.27
N ALA A 496 -29.06 -8.97 -13.38
CA ALA A 496 -28.13 -7.90 -13.02
C ALA A 496 -27.24 -7.50 -14.22
N GLU A 497 -26.75 -8.47 -14.99
CA GLU A 497 -25.98 -8.24 -16.21
C GLU A 497 -26.81 -7.50 -17.28
N GLN A 498 -28.08 -7.88 -17.47
CA GLN A 498 -29.00 -7.18 -18.37
C GLN A 498 -29.26 -5.73 -17.94
N ILE A 499 -29.35 -5.44 -16.64
CA ILE A 499 -29.51 -4.07 -16.14
C ILE A 499 -28.25 -3.24 -16.44
N LEU A 500 -27.05 -3.81 -16.21
CA LEU A 500 -25.78 -3.16 -16.50
C LEU A 500 -25.62 -2.84 -18.00
N GLU A 501 -26.01 -3.76 -18.90
CA GLU A 501 -26.01 -3.51 -20.34
C GLU A 501 -27.02 -2.44 -20.78
N MET A 502 -28.15 -2.30 -20.07
CA MET A 502 -29.16 -1.28 -20.38
C MET A 502 -28.81 0.11 -19.82
N GLU A 503 -28.02 0.17 -18.75
CA GLU A 503 -27.50 1.40 -18.14
C GLU A 503 -26.25 1.95 -18.84
N ALA A 504 -25.45 1.08 -19.47
CA ALA A 504 -24.39 1.44 -20.42
C ALA A 504 -24.95 2.03 -21.74
#